data_AF-A0A351FIC6-F1
#
_entry.id   AF-A0A351FIC6-F1
#
_cell.length_a   1.000
_cell.length_b   1.000
_cell.length_c   1.000
_cell.angle_alpha   90.00
_cell.angle_beta   90.00
_cell.angle_gamma   90.00
#
_symmetry.space_group_name_H-M   'P 1'
#
loop_
_entity.id
_entity.type
_entity.pdbx_description
1 polymer ?
#
loop_
_entity_poly.entity_id
_entity_poly.type
_entity_poly.pdbx_seq_one_letter_code
_entity_poly.pdbx_strand_id
1 'polypeptide(L)'
;VNELSARYSLMPLLFYTPQRDQFELQSRSNKQGREGGAPPEVYQEAVRRWEKLRADAGGAYSWMLEEDVARELARIDLPVSTYTQWYWKIDLHNLLHFLSLRVDPRAQWEIQQFGRVIAGMIKRVAPLSYEAWVDYDLGSEPLTRVERHLISSLLEGNEDGLQALDGAKVTADEMKAAGLSSREITELMEKLSAPSIPDFELDVSQMVDADAMARKMYQAVPSSFE
;
A
#
# COMPACT_ATOMS: atom_id res chain seq x y z
N VAL A 1 -11.74 -2.43 -14.37
CA VAL A 1 -11.60 -3.69 -13.59
C VAL A 1 -12.74 -4.61 -13.98
N ASN A 2 -12.52 -5.92 -14.04
CA ASN A 2 -13.56 -6.94 -14.16
C ASN A 2 -13.32 -7.96 -13.04
N GLU A 3 -14.23 -8.02 -12.07
CA GLU A 3 -14.08 -8.78 -10.83
C GLU A 3 -15.03 -9.98 -10.77
N LEU A 4 -14.63 -11.03 -10.05
CA LEU A 4 -15.49 -12.15 -9.69
C LEU A 4 -16.81 -11.66 -9.08
N SER A 5 -17.92 -11.92 -9.78
CA SER A 5 -19.24 -11.57 -9.26
C SER A 5 -19.77 -12.68 -8.36
N ALA A 6 -19.81 -12.41 -7.07
CA ALA A 6 -20.41 -13.33 -6.10
C ALA A 6 -21.96 -13.41 -6.16
N ARG A 7 -22.59 -12.75 -7.15
CA ARG A 7 -24.00 -12.96 -7.49
C ARG A 7 -24.17 -14.17 -8.40
N TYR A 8 -23.18 -14.42 -9.25
CA TYR A 8 -23.20 -15.48 -10.26
C TYR A 8 -22.28 -16.65 -9.91
N SER A 9 -21.25 -16.42 -9.09
CA SER A 9 -20.27 -17.44 -8.69
C SER A 9 -20.36 -17.71 -7.19
N LEU A 10 -19.97 -18.93 -6.81
CA LEU A 10 -19.75 -19.27 -5.41
C LEU A 10 -18.44 -18.62 -4.93
N MET A 11 -18.44 -18.13 -3.70
CA MET A 11 -17.27 -17.49 -3.12
C MET A 11 -16.29 -18.53 -2.59
N PRO A 12 -14.97 -18.36 -2.82
CA PRO A 12 -13.98 -19.16 -2.14
C PRO A 12 -13.98 -18.79 -0.66
N LEU A 13 -14.08 -19.78 0.22
CA LEU A 13 -13.89 -19.63 1.67
C LEU A 13 -12.39 -19.54 2.01
N LEU A 14 -11.70 -18.64 1.30
CA LEU A 14 -10.29 -18.33 1.45
C LEU A 14 -10.16 -16.92 2.01
N PHE A 15 -9.48 -16.77 3.14
CA PHE A 15 -9.42 -15.50 3.87
C PHE A 15 -7.97 -15.05 4.10
N TYR A 16 -7.72 -13.75 3.93
CA TYR A 16 -6.46 -13.12 4.29
C TYR A 16 -6.22 -13.20 5.80
N THR A 17 -5.03 -13.64 6.20
CA THR A 17 -4.57 -13.61 7.60
C THR A 17 -3.20 -12.96 7.62
N PRO A 18 -3.02 -11.82 8.32
CA PRO A 18 -1.72 -11.17 8.40
C PRO A 18 -0.72 -12.06 9.16
N GLN A 19 0.53 -12.03 8.72
CA GLN A 19 1.63 -12.59 9.50
C GLN A 19 1.81 -11.80 10.81
N ARG A 20 2.50 -12.41 11.78
CA ARG A 20 2.63 -11.85 13.13
C ARG A 20 3.35 -10.51 13.17
N ASP A 21 4.42 -10.39 12.40
CA ASP A 21 5.21 -9.16 12.21
C ASP A 21 4.38 -8.03 11.58
N GLN A 22 3.29 -8.39 10.90
CA GLN A 22 2.33 -7.48 10.29
C GLN A 22 1.11 -7.20 11.19
N PHE A 23 1.07 -7.76 12.40
CA PHE A 23 0.01 -7.48 13.37
C PHE A 23 0.51 -6.49 14.41
N GLU A 24 0.26 -5.20 14.16
CA GLU A 24 0.71 -4.10 14.98
C GLU A 24 -0.46 -3.26 15.51
N LEU A 25 -0.17 -2.38 16.47
CA LEU A 25 -1.15 -1.48 17.06
C LEU A 25 -1.42 -0.30 16.12
N GLN A 26 -2.51 0.44 16.36
CA GLN A 26 -2.85 1.62 15.58
C GLN A 26 -1.75 2.69 15.69
N SER A 27 -1.29 3.21 14.55
CA SER A 27 -0.31 4.30 14.57
C SER A 27 -0.89 5.61 15.13
N ARG A 28 -0.09 6.32 15.92
CA ARG A 28 -0.45 7.63 16.52
C ARG A 28 -0.40 8.77 15.51
N SER A 29 0.47 8.68 14.51
CA SER A 29 0.69 9.71 13.50
C SER A 29 -0.01 9.40 12.17
N ASN A 30 -0.17 8.11 11.83
CA ASN A 30 -0.87 7.66 10.62
C ASN A 30 -2.17 6.94 10.95
N LYS A 31 -3.32 7.57 10.69
CA LYS A 31 -4.64 6.97 10.92
C LYS A 31 -4.93 5.73 10.06
N GLN A 32 -4.19 5.53 8.96
CA GLN A 32 -4.32 4.36 8.10
C GLN A 32 -3.20 3.33 8.34
N GLY A 33 -2.26 3.66 9.22
CA GLY A 33 -1.06 2.87 9.50
C GLY A 33 -1.14 2.12 10.82
N ARG A 34 -0.15 1.26 11.00
CA ARG A 34 0.07 0.47 12.19
C ARG A 34 1.52 0.64 12.65
N GLU A 35 1.78 0.54 13.96
CA GLU A 35 3.12 0.70 14.54
C GLU A 35 3.28 -0.04 15.87
N GLY A 36 4.53 -0.31 16.24
CA GLY A 36 4.91 -0.67 17.62
C GLY A 36 4.68 -2.12 18.04
N GLY A 37 4.19 -2.98 17.12
CA GLY A 37 3.89 -4.39 17.39
C GLY A 37 2.78 -4.62 18.41
N ALA A 38 2.06 -5.74 18.30
CA ALA A 38 1.11 -6.17 19.32
C ALA A 38 1.68 -7.30 20.20
N PRO A 39 1.22 -7.44 21.45
CA PRO A 39 1.66 -8.54 22.30
C PRO A 39 1.36 -9.92 21.68
N PRO A 40 2.26 -10.91 21.84
CA PRO A 40 2.11 -12.27 21.30
C PRO A 40 0.73 -12.90 21.56
N GLU A 41 0.25 -12.76 22.78
CA GLU A 41 -1.02 -13.30 23.27
C GLU A 41 -2.23 -12.64 22.61
N VAL A 42 -2.13 -11.35 22.27
CA VAL A 42 -3.19 -10.64 21.56
C VAL A 42 -3.29 -11.14 20.12
N TYR A 43 -2.16 -11.37 19.44
CA TYR A 43 -2.15 -11.95 18.10
C TYR A 43 -2.74 -13.37 18.10
N GLN A 44 -2.33 -14.23 19.04
CA GLN A 44 -2.86 -15.60 19.15
C GLN A 44 -4.38 -15.60 19.37
N GLU A 45 -4.88 -14.74 20.27
CA GLU A 45 -6.31 -14.61 20.51
C GLU A 45 -7.05 -14.00 19.30
N ALA A 46 -6.44 -13.05 18.59
CA ALA A 46 -7.02 -12.49 17.36
C ALA A 46 -7.19 -13.56 16.28
N VAL A 47 -6.15 -14.37 16.04
CA VAL A 47 -6.20 -15.51 15.10
C VAL A 47 -7.33 -16.47 15.48
N ARG A 48 -7.40 -16.88 16.75
CA ARG A 48 -8.47 -17.76 17.25
C ARG A 48 -9.87 -17.18 17.03
N ARG A 49 -10.04 -15.87 17.25
CA ARG A 49 -11.32 -15.17 17.03
C ARG A 49 -11.67 -15.08 15.55
N TRP A 50 -10.72 -14.76 14.68
CA TRP A 50 -10.93 -14.71 13.24
C TRP A 50 -11.28 -16.07 12.67
N GLU A 51 -10.57 -17.13 13.07
CA GLU A 51 -10.86 -18.50 12.64
C GLU A 51 -12.27 -18.93 13.04
N LYS A 52 -12.67 -18.67 14.29
CA LYS A 52 -14.04 -18.93 14.74
C LYS A 52 -15.07 -18.15 13.92
N LEU A 53 -14.89 -16.85 13.76
CA LEU A 53 -15.83 -16.00 13.00
C LEU A 53 -15.96 -16.47 11.54
N ARG A 54 -14.85 -16.82 10.91
CA ARG A 54 -14.82 -17.30 9.52
C ARG A 54 -15.46 -18.67 9.37
N ALA A 55 -15.27 -19.56 10.34
CA ALA A 55 -15.95 -20.86 10.37
C ALA A 55 -17.46 -20.69 10.51
N ASP A 56 -17.91 -19.83 11.43
CA ASP A 56 -19.33 -19.54 11.65
C ASP A 56 -19.95 -18.90 10.38
N ALA A 57 -19.30 -17.88 9.80
CA ALA A 57 -19.76 -17.21 8.59
C ALA A 57 -19.75 -18.15 7.36
N GLY A 58 -18.71 -18.96 7.20
CA GLY A 58 -18.61 -19.95 6.12
C GLY A 58 -19.65 -21.06 6.25
N GLY A 59 -19.96 -21.49 7.48
CA GLY A 59 -21.04 -22.44 7.76
C GLY A 59 -22.42 -21.86 7.44
N ALA A 60 -22.70 -20.63 7.87
CA ALA A 60 -23.95 -19.94 7.55
C ALA A 60 -24.12 -19.72 6.03
N TYR A 61 -23.04 -19.32 5.34
CA TYR A 61 -23.01 -19.21 3.88
C TYR A 61 -23.35 -20.55 3.22
N SER A 62 -22.67 -21.62 3.63
CA SER A 62 -22.87 -22.96 3.04
C SER A 62 -24.28 -23.47 3.29
N TRP A 63 -24.81 -23.34 4.51
CA TRP A 63 -26.18 -23.73 4.83
C TRP A 63 -27.20 -22.96 3.99
N MET A 64 -27.05 -21.64 3.82
CA MET A 64 -27.95 -20.86 2.96
C MET A 64 -27.91 -21.34 1.50
N LEU A 65 -26.76 -21.79 1.00
CA LEU A 65 -26.67 -22.40 -0.34
C LEU A 65 -27.39 -23.75 -0.41
N GLU A 66 -27.38 -24.56 0.66
CA GLU A 66 -28.14 -25.83 0.76
C GLU A 66 -29.65 -25.60 0.72
N GLU A 67 -30.11 -24.47 1.26
CA GLU A 67 -31.52 -24.06 1.26
C GLU A 67 -31.93 -23.28 -0.01
N ASP A 68 -31.12 -23.32 -1.08
CA ASP A 68 -31.35 -22.62 -2.36
C ASP A 68 -31.55 -21.09 -2.22
N VAL A 69 -30.98 -20.47 -1.17
CA VAL A 69 -31.00 -19.01 -1.01
C VAL A 69 -30.16 -18.35 -2.10
N ALA A 70 -30.64 -17.23 -2.64
CA ALA A 70 -29.92 -16.48 -3.66
C ALA A 70 -28.48 -16.14 -3.21
N ARG A 71 -27.48 -16.46 -4.05
CA ARG A 71 -26.05 -16.28 -3.76
C ARG A 71 -25.69 -14.87 -3.30
N GLU A 72 -26.36 -13.85 -3.85
CA GLU A 72 -26.12 -12.46 -3.49
C GLU A 72 -26.53 -12.11 -2.05
N LEU A 73 -27.52 -12.84 -1.50
CA LEU A 73 -27.96 -12.75 -0.11
C LEU A 73 -27.12 -13.64 0.79
N ALA A 74 -26.80 -14.86 0.36
CA ALA A 74 -26.02 -15.80 1.16
C ALA A 74 -24.64 -15.24 1.54
N ARG A 75 -24.00 -14.48 0.65
CA ARG A 75 -22.64 -13.96 0.83
C ARG A 75 -22.52 -12.73 1.74
N ILE A 76 -23.63 -12.09 2.16
CA ILE A 76 -23.57 -10.72 2.71
C ILE A 76 -22.76 -10.60 4.00
N ASP A 77 -22.68 -11.68 4.77
CA ASP A 77 -21.94 -11.75 6.03
C ASP A 77 -20.54 -12.36 5.89
N LEU A 78 -20.10 -12.69 4.65
CA LEU A 78 -18.71 -13.08 4.44
C LEU A 78 -17.80 -11.87 4.74
N PRO A 79 -16.74 -12.06 5.54
CA PRO A 79 -15.90 -10.95 5.98
C PRO A 79 -15.13 -10.32 4.81
N VAL A 80 -14.77 -9.04 4.94
CA VAL A 80 -13.94 -8.31 3.96
C VAL A 80 -12.55 -8.92 3.74
N SER A 81 -12.11 -9.82 4.62
CA SER A 81 -10.89 -10.61 4.43
C SER A 81 -11.02 -11.71 3.37
N THR A 82 -12.21 -11.96 2.84
CA THR A 82 -12.43 -12.98 1.80
C THR A 82 -11.69 -12.59 0.53
N TYR A 83 -10.86 -13.48 0.00
CA TYR A 83 -10.16 -13.24 -1.24
C TYR A 83 -11.13 -13.16 -2.42
N THR A 84 -10.79 -12.28 -3.35
CA THR A 84 -11.46 -12.10 -4.64
C THR A 84 -10.39 -12.08 -5.73
N GLN A 85 -10.82 -12.10 -6.98
CA GLN A 85 -9.94 -11.99 -8.14
C GLN A 85 -10.56 -11.07 -9.18
N TRP A 86 -9.70 -10.30 -9.86
CA TRP A 86 -10.14 -9.43 -10.93
C TRP A 86 -9.07 -9.29 -12.02
N TYR A 87 -9.54 -9.01 -13.22
CA TYR A 87 -8.71 -8.48 -14.29
C TYR A 87 -8.67 -6.95 -14.19
N TRP A 88 -7.47 -6.41 -14.10
CA TRP A 88 -7.25 -4.97 -14.12
C TRP A 88 -6.48 -4.56 -15.37
N LYS A 89 -7.08 -3.65 -16.14
CA LYS A 89 -6.47 -3.00 -17.29
C LYS A 89 -6.44 -1.50 -17.02
N ILE A 90 -5.27 -0.90 -17.22
CA ILE A 90 -4.99 0.53 -16.99
C ILE A 90 -3.82 0.93 -17.90
N ASP A 91 -3.78 2.17 -18.35
CA ASP A 91 -2.64 2.71 -19.07
C ASP A 91 -1.46 3.03 -18.13
N LEU A 92 -0.26 3.17 -18.69
CA LEU A 92 0.95 3.36 -17.90
C LEU A 92 0.94 4.66 -17.09
N HIS A 93 0.39 5.77 -17.62
CA HIS A 93 0.37 7.05 -16.91
C HIS A 93 -0.47 6.96 -15.63
N ASN A 94 -1.69 6.45 -15.73
CA ASN A 94 -2.56 6.28 -14.56
C ASN A 94 -2.05 5.19 -13.61
N LEU A 95 -1.33 4.18 -14.14
CA LEU A 95 -0.71 3.15 -13.31
C LEU A 95 0.42 3.70 -12.44
N LEU A 96 1.29 4.54 -13.01
CA LEU A 96 2.37 5.20 -12.24
C LEU A 96 1.79 6.11 -11.16
N HIS A 97 0.75 6.89 -11.49
CA HIS A 97 0.03 7.69 -10.48
C HIS A 97 -0.58 6.83 -9.37
N PHE A 98 -1.20 5.71 -9.71
CA PHE A 98 -1.69 4.74 -8.72
C PHE A 98 -0.54 4.25 -7.83
N LEU A 99 0.61 3.91 -8.40
CA LEU A 99 1.75 3.43 -7.64
C LEU A 99 2.27 4.48 -6.68
N SER A 100 2.39 5.75 -7.07
CA SER A 100 2.80 6.84 -6.18
C SER A 100 1.94 6.91 -4.92
N LEU A 101 0.64 6.62 -5.04
CA LEU A 101 -0.29 6.58 -3.90
C LEU A 101 -0.25 5.28 -3.09
N ARG A 102 0.13 4.16 -3.71
CA ARG A 102 0.01 2.82 -3.11
C ARG A 102 1.31 2.25 -2.59
N VAL A 103 2.46 2.71 -3.06
CA VAL A 103 3.77 2.36 -2.49
C VAL A 103 4.21 3.36 -1.42
N ASP A 104 3.44 4.44 -1.23
CA ASP A 104 3.63 5.41 -0.15
C ASP A 104 3.59 4.71 1.23
N PRO A 105 4.55 4.96 2.12
CA PRO A 105 4.61 4.35 3.46
C PRO A 105 3.35 4.55 4.31
N ARG A 106 2.56 5.58 4.02
CA ARG A 106 1.31 5.89 4.74
C ARG A 106 0.13 5.07 4.27
N ALA A 107 0.19 4.46 3.08
CA ALA A 107 -0.83 3.56 2.60
C ALA A 107 -0.96 2.31 3.50
N GLN A 108 -2.06 1.57 3.36
CA GLN A 108 -2.20 0.32 4.09
C GLN A 108 -1.18 -0.70 3.57
N TRP A 109 -0.51 -1.42 4.48
CA TRP A 109 0.58 -2.35 4.13
C TRP A 109 0.17 -3.39 3.07
N GLU A 110 -1.04 -3.94 3.15
CA GLU A 110 -1.49 -4.96 2.19
C GLU A 110 -1.50 -4.43 0.75
N ILE A 111 -2.04 -3.23 0.50
CA ILE A 111 -2.04 -2.66 -0.86
C ILE A 111 -0.65 -2.20 -1.29
N GLN A 112 0.22 -1.82 -0.35
CA GLN A 112 1.63 -1.57 -0.65
C GLN A 112 2.30 -2.82 -1.23
N GLN A 113 2.04 -4.02 -0.71
CA GLN A 113 2.65 -5.24 -1.24
C GLN A 113 2.25 -5.49 -2.70
N PHE A 114 0.99 -5.28 -3.05
CA PHE A 114 0.56 -5.32 -4.46
C PHE A 114 1.27 -4.24 -5.30
N GLY A 115 1.35 -3.01 -4.78
CA GLY A 115 2.04 -1.90 -5.44
C GLY A 115 3.52 -2.21 -5.72
N ARG A 116 4.24 -2.82 -4.76
CA ARG A 116 5.66 -3.18 -4.92
C ARG A 116 5.87 -4.20 -6.03
N VAL A 117 5.04 -5.25 -6.07
CA VAL A 117 5.13 -6.27 -7.13
C VAL A 117 4.83 -5.65 -8.50
N ILE A 118 3.82 -4.80 -8.59
CA ILE A 118 3.46 -4.12 -9.83
C ILE A 118 4.58 -3.16 -10.27
N ALA A 119 5.16 -2.37 -9.35
CA ALA A 119 6.30 -1.51 -9.64
C ALA A 119 7.51 -2.30 -10.17
N GLY A 120 7.82 -3.45 -9.57
CA GLY A 120 8.88 -4.34 -10.04
C GLY A 120 8.61 -4.97 -11.41
N MET A 121 7.34 -5.20 -11.77
CA MET A 121 6.94 -5.59 -13.12
C MET A 121 7.16 -4.45 -14.12
N ILE A 122 6.76 -3.22 -13.78
CA ILE A 122 6.98 -2.05 -14.64
C ILE A 122 8.46 -1.78 -14.84
N LYS A 123 9.29 -1.92 -13.80
CA LYS A 123 10.75 -1.80 -13.91
C LYS A 123 11.33 -2.70 -15.02
N ARG A 124 10.77 -3.90 -15.20
CA ARG A 124 11.18 -4.84 -16.25
C ARG A 124 10.56 -4.53 -17.61
N VAL A 125 9.29 -4.13 -17.65
CA VAL A 125 8.53 -3.95 -18.89
C VAL A 125 8.79 -2.59 -19.56
N ALA A 126 8.92 -1.53 -18.78
CA ALA A 126 9.08 -0.15 -19.23
C ALA A 126 10.14 0.60 -18.38
N PRO A 127 11.42 0.19 -18.43
CA PRO A 127 12.47 0.67 -17.52
C PRO A 127 12.70 2.18 -17.57
N LEU A 128 12.68 2.80 -18.76
CA LEU A 128 12.89 4.24 -18.89
C LEU A 128 11.75 5.06 -18.27
N SER A 129 10.51 4.60 -18.40
CA SER A 129 9.35 5.25 -17.77
C SER A 129 9.34 5.02 -16.26
N TYR A 130 9.80 3.85 -15.81
CA TYR A 130 9.98 3.56 -14.38
C TYR A 130 11.04 4.48 -13.76
N GLU A 131 12.20 4.63 -14.40
CA GLU A 131 13.28 5.52 -13.94
C GLU A 131 12.79 6.96 -13.84
N ALA A 132 12.13 7.46 -14.90
CA ALA A 132 11.53 8.79 -14.87
C ALA A 132 10.47 8.96 -13.76
N TRP A 133 9.65 7.94 -13.50
CA TRP A 133 8.69 7.97 -12.39
C TRP A 133 9.39 8.02 -11.02
N VAL A 134 10.47 7.26 -10.84
CA VAL A 134 11.26 7.29 -9.62
C VAL A 134 11.88 8.67 -9.40
N ASP A 135 12.47 9.26 -10.45
CA ASP A 135 13.20 10.53 -10.33
C ASP A 135 12.28 11.75 -10.19
N TYR A 136 11.18 11.77 -10.94
CA TYR A 136 10.35 12.98 -11.10
C TYR A 136 9.00 12.92 -10.35
N ASP A 137 8.63 11.77 -9.78
CA ASP A 137 7.39 11.62 -9.02
C ASP A 137 7.70 11.02 -7.65
N LEU A 138 8.02 9.73 -7.57
CA LEU A 138 8.13 9.00 -6.30
C LEU A 138 9.24 9.52 -5.37
N GLY A 139 10.40 9.82 -5.92
CA GLY A 139 11.56 10.35 -5.17
C GLY A 139 11.59 11.87 -5.11
N SER A 140 10.58 12.55 -5.64
CA SER A 140 10.54 14.01 -5.74
C SER A 140 9.62 14.61 -4.69
N GLU A 141 9.96 15.81 -4.20
CA GLU A 141 9.13 16.57 -3.26
C GLU A 141 9.01 18.03 -3.73
N PRO A 142 7.80 18.59 -3.83
CA PRO A 142 7.64 19.98 -4.23
C PRO A 142 8.04 20.93 -3.09
N LEU A 143 8.85 21.93 -3.44
CA LEU A 143 9.13 23.07 -2.58
C LEU A 143 8.06 24.15 -2.77
N THR A 144 7.46 24.60 -1.67
CA THR A 144 6.59 25.77 -1.66
C THR A 144 7.39 27.02 -2.02
N ARG A 145 6.68 28.10 -2.37
CA ARG A 145 7.33 29.39 -2.69
C ARG A 145 8.25 29.88 -1.58
N VAL A 146 7.86 29.70 -0.31
CA VAL A 146 8.63 30.16 0.86
C VAL A 146 9.84 29.26 1.08
N GLU A 147 9.65 27.94 1.03
CA GLU A 147 10.75 26.96 1.14
C GLU A 147 11.82 27.20 0.06
N ARG A 148 11.40 27.36 -1.21
CA ARG A 148 12.30 27.66 -2.32
C ARG A 148 13.09 28.96 -2.11
N HIS A 149 12.45 29.99 -1.57
CA HIS A 149 13.12 31.27 -1.28
C HIS A 149 14.18 31.11 -0.19
N LEU A 150 13.87 30.42 0.91
CA LEU A 150 14.80 30.17 2.00
C LEU A 150 16.00 29.33 1.56
N ILE A 151 15.77 28.31 0.73
CA ILE A 151 16.86 27.49 0.18
C ILE A 151 17.74 28.33 -0.77
N SER A 152 17.13 29.19 -1.60
CA SER A 152 17.89 30.05 -2.51
C SER A 152 18.78 31.07 -1.81
N SER A 153 18.53 31.42 -0.54
CA SER A 153 19.42 32.31 0.23
C SER A 153 20.62 31.58 0.84
N LEU A 154 20.68 30.25 0.73
CA LEU A 154 21.77 29.42 1.23
C LEU A 154 22.76 29.01 0.14
N LEU A 155 22.36 29.09 -1.12
CA LEU A 155 23.06 28.51 -2.26
C LEU A 155 23.33 29.56 -3.32
N GLU A 156 24.48 29.45 -3.97
CA GLU A 156 24.84 30.19 -5.18
C GLU A 156 25.13 29.17 -6.28
N GLY A 157 24.59 29.38 -7.48
CA GLY A 157 24.81 28.49 -8.61
C GLY A 157 25.09 29.25 -9.89
N ASN A 158 25.93 28.68 -10.74
CA ASN A 158 26.28 29.18 -12.07
C ASN A 158 26.42 28.00 -13.05
N GLU A 159 26.91 28.26 -14.27
CA GLU A 159 27.09 27.22 -15.30
C GLU A 159 28.05 26.10 -14.87
N ASP A 160 28.96 26.37 -13.94
CA ASP A 160 29.97 25.42 -13.46
C ASP A 160 29.49 24.59 -12.26
N GLY A 161 28.36 24.93 -11.64
CA GLY A 161 27.77 24.14 -10.57
C GLY A 161 27.01 24.92 -9.50
N LEU A 162 26.87 24.31 -8.33
CA LEU A 162 26.12 24.82 -7.17
C LEU A 162 27.01 24.74 -5.92
N GLN A 163 27.12 25.83 -5.18
CA GLN A 163 27.90 25.95 -3.94
C GLN A 163 27.07 26.56 -2.82
N ALA A 164 27.43 26.24 -1.57
CA ALA A 164 26.87 26.93 -0.41
C ALA A 164 27.51 28.31 -0.25
N LEU A 165 26.71 29.31 0.11
CA LEU A 165 27.19 30.64 0.47
C LEU A 165 27.89 30.60 1.83
N ASP A 166 29.09 31.19 1.93
CA ASP A 166 29.88 31.13 3.16
C ASP A 166 29.14 31.79 4.34
N GLY A 167 29.07 31.07 5.46
CA GLY A 167 28.37 31.49 6.67
C GLY A 167 26.84 31.59 6.55
N ALA A 168 26.25 31.24 5.41
CA ALA A 168 24.80 31.33 5.21
C ALA A 168 24.06 30.29 6.07
N LYS A 169 23.04 30.76 6.79
CA LYS A 169 22.13 29.93 7.58
C LYS A 169 20.76 30.56 7.60
N VAL A 170 19.72 29.73 7.69
CA VAL A 170 18.37 30.16 7.98
C VAL A 170 17.94 29.47 9.26
N THR A 171 17.69 30.25 10.30
CA THR A 171 17.26 29.79 11.61
C THR A 171 15.76 29.52 11.63
N ALA A 172 15.29 28.71 12.58
CA ALA A 172 13.86 28.43 12.74
C ALA A 172 13.03 29.71 12.98
N ASP A 173 13.60 30.74 13.62
CA ASP A 173 12.91 32.02 13.84
C ASP A 173 12.80 32.84 12.55
N GLU A 174 13.83 32.81 11.70
CA GLU A 174 13.76 33.40 10.35
C GLU A 174 12.75 32.65 9.45
N MET A 175 12.68 31.33 9.55
CA MET A 175 11.66 30.53 8.85
C MET A 175 10.24 30.89 9.30
N LYS A 176 10.02 31.07 10.61
CA LYS A 176 8.73 31.53 11.15
C LYS A 176 8.39 32.95 10.70
N ALA A 177 9.38 33.84 10.70
CA ALA A 177 9.21 35.20 10.20
C ALA A 177 8.87 35.23 8.70
N ALA A 178 9.37 34.26 7.93
CA ALA A 178 9.03 34.04 6.52
C ALA A 178 7.64 33.39 6.30
N GLY A 179 6.97 32.98 7.39
CA GLY A 179 5.59 32.48 7.37
C GLY A 179 5.42 30.97 7.52
N LEU A 180 6.49 30.21 7.79
CA LEU A 180 6.38 28.77 8.05
C LEU A 180 5.93 28.50 9.49
N SER A 181 4.97 27.60 9.65
CA SER A 181 4.61 27.03 10.95
C SER A 181 5.68 26.04 11.44
N SER A 182 5.66 25.70 12.74
CA SER A 182 6.57 24.67 13.28
C SER A 182 6.46 23.32 12.56
N ARG A 183 5.26 22.99 12.06
CA ARG A 183 5.03 21.76 11.29
C ARG A 183 5.69 21.83 9.91
N GLU A 184 5.50 22.92 9.18
CA GLU A 184 6.09 23.11 7.85
C GLU A 184 7.63 23.20 7.92
N ILE A 185 8.19 23.72 9.02
CA ILE A 185 9.64 23.68 9.26
C ILE A 185 10.13 22.24 9.36
N THR A 186 9.44 21.37 10.11
CA THR A 186 9.78 19.95 10.18
C THR A 186 9.63 19.27 8.82
N GLU A 187 8.53 19.51 8.10
CA GLU A 187 8.30 18.97 6.76
C GLU A 187 9.40 19.40 5.78
N LEU A 188 9.88 20.65 5.84
CA LEU A 188 11.01 21.11 5.02
C LEU A 188 12.31 20.35 5.33
N MET A 189 12.60 20.10 6.61
CA MET A 189 13.78 19.31 6.98
C MET A 189 13.68 17.87 6.48
N GLU A 190 12.49 17.29 6.51
CA GLU A 190 12.21 15.96 5.95
C GLU A 190 12.42 15.96 4.43
N LYS A 191 11.89 16.95 3.70
CA LYS A 191 12.08 17.11 2.23
C LYS A 191 13.55 17.25 1.82
N LEU A 192 14.37 17.89 2.65
CA LEU A 192 15.80 18.11 2.37
C LEU A 192 16.67 16.89 2.70
N SER A 193 16.10 15.89 3.39
CA SER A 193 16.78 14.62 3.62
C SER A 193 16.74 13.77 2.35
N ALA A 194 17.76 12.94 2.12
CA ALA A 194 17.79 12.08 0.94
C ALA A 194 16.55 11.16 0.91
N PRO A 195 15.80 11.10 -0.20
CA PRO A 195 14.61 10.27 -0.28
C PRO A 195 14.99 8.80 -0.15
N SER A 196 14.26 8.07 0.70
CA SER A 196 14.37 6.61 0.76
C SER A 196 13.50 6.01 -0.32
N ILE A 197 14.05 5.76 -1.51
CA ILE A 197 13.34 5.04 -2.57
C ILE A 197 13.32 3.55 -2.23
N PRO A 198 12.14 2.92 -2.08
CA PRO A 198 12.08 1.50 -1.81
C PRO A 198 12.64 0.69 -2.98
N ASP A 199 13.36 -0.39 -2.69
CA ASP A 199 13.76 -1.32 -3.73
C ASP A 199 12.55 -2.16 -4.18
N PHE A 200 12.17 -1.97 -5.45
CA PHE A 200 11.09 -2.70 -6.10
C PHE A 200 11.57 -3.92 -6.88
N GLU A 201 12.81 -4.38 -6.67
CA GLU A 201 13.25 -5.64 -7.25
C GLU A 201 12.33 -6.81 -6.86
N LEU A 202 12.06 -7.65 -7.85
CA LEU A 202 11.19 -8.80 -7.67
C LEU A 202 12.02 -9.97 -7.16
N ASP A 203 11.66 -10.46 -5.97
CA ASP A 203 12.14 -11.75 -5.48
C ASP A 203 11.33 -12.88 -6.10
N VAL A 204 11.86 -13.44 -7.19
CA VAL A 204 11.21 -14.55 -7.91
C VAL A 204 11.09 -15.80 -7.04
N SER A 205 11.91 -15.96 -6.00
CA SER A 205 11.84 -17.12 -5.10
C SER A 205 10.58 -17.11 -4.22
N GLN A 206 9.96 -15.95 -4.03
CA GLN A 206 8.73 -15.79 -3.25
C GLN A 206 7.47 -15.76 -4.12
N MET A 207 7.61 -15.75 -5.44
CA MET A 207 6.47 -15.70 -6.34
C MET A 207 5.69 -17.02 -6.32
N VAL A 208 4.38 -16.89 -6.21
CA VAL A 208 3.45 -18.01 -6.37
C VAL A 208 3.00 -18.06 -7.82
N ASP A 209 3.06 -19.24 -8.41
CA ASP A 209 2.52 -19.50 -9.74
C ASP A 209 1.02 -19.14 -9.81
N ALA A 210 0.63 -18.48 -10.90
CA ALA A 210 -0.74 -18.00 -11.08
C ALA A 210 -1.74 -19.17 -11.10
N ASP A 211 -1.40 -20.28 -11.76
CA ASP A 211 -2.26 -21.46 -11.80
C ASP A 211 -2.36 -22.13 -10.44
N ALA A 212 -1.29 -22.11 -9.64
CA ALA A 212 -1.31 -22.60 -8.26
C ALA A 212 -2.25 -21.78 -7.38
N MET A 213 -2.22 -20.45 -7.48
CA MET A 213 -3.17 -19.59 -6.76
C MET A 213 -4.60 -19.81 -7.24
N ALA A 214 -4.83 -19.92 -8.55
CA ALA A 214 -6.14 -20.22 -9.11
C ALA A 214 -6.70 -21.56 -8.60
N ARG A 215 -5.87 -22.62 -8.58
CA ARG A 215 -6.24 -23.92 -7.99
C ARG A 215 -6.59 -23.79 -6.51
N LYS A 216 -5.80 -23.05 -5.73
CA LYS A 216 -6.06 -22.82 -4.30
C LYS A 216 -7.39 -22.11 -4.07
N MET A 217 -7.70 -21.09 -4.87
CA MET A 217 -8.99 -20.39 -4.80
C MET A 217 -10.15 -21.32 -5.16
N TYR A 218 -10.03 -22.06 -6.26
CA TYR A 218 -11.06 -23.01 -6.71
C TYR A 218 -11.34 -24.10 -5.67
N GLN A 219 -10.30 -24.68 -5.06
CA GLN A 219 -10.44 -25.68 -3.99
C GLN A 219 -11.11 -25.14 -2.72
N ALA A 220 -11.08 -23.82 -2.51
CA ALA A 220 -11.74 -23.18 -1.37
C ALA A 220 -13.22 -22.87 -1.64
N VAL A 221 -13.71 -23.06 -2.87
CA VAL A 221 -15.14 -22.94 -3.18
C VAL A 221 -15.88 -24.13 -2.57
N PRO A 222 -17.02 -23.92 -1.88
CA PRO A 222 -17.83 -25.01 -1.35
C PRO A 222 -18.20 -26.02 -2.44
N SER A 223 -17.72 -27.27 -2.31
CA SER A 223 -17.78 -28.31 -3.34
C SER A 223 -19.12 -29.06 -3.41
N SER A 224 -20.06 -28.78 -2.50
CA SER A 224 -21.36 -29.45 -2.42
C SER A 224 -22.40 -28.96 -3.44
N PHE A 225 -22.01 -28.08 -4.36
CA PHE A 225 -22.94 -27.34 -5.23
C PHE A 225 -22.51 -27.27 -6.71
N GLU A 226 -21.60 -28.14 -7.15
CA GLU A 226 -21.35 -28.42 -8.58
C GLU A 226 -22.34 -29.45 -9.16
#